data_AF-A0A261BUK5-F1
#
_entry.id   AF-A0A261BUK5-F1
#
_cell.length_a   1.000
_cell.length_b   1.000
_cell.length_c   1.000
_cell.angle_alpha   90.00
_cell.angle_beta   90.00
_cell.angle_gamma   90.00
#
_symmetry.space_group_name_H-M   'P 1'
#
loop_
_entity.id
_entity.type
_entity.pdbx_description
1 polymer ?
#
loop_
_entity_poly.entity_id
_entity_poly.type
_entity_poly.pdbx_seq_one_letter_code
_entity_poly.pdbx_strand_id
1 'polypeptide(L)'
;MLPVVNNNPGGSEDEDSSFSIISSDEYSIISIDDEEEISEDDSFGNHSDPEETCKSVVAEIFKKENYRVLNHNQLESNLQQLVLDVDDVLELGYEQSLKLLQKYEYDKYVLLEKRYSKEDALKIVEELTNSFGSLGLSTKCFDRQAWINDFVNKSSSLKWCPRDGCSLAVEAGYVEIGTVKCLCSFEFCFSCDRAPHDPVPCYLLAHWLENDNHGSLKKIIDESKPCPKCRFRVQIEDKNTKSKSRTRRRVMCPNVECLSLFCWQCGVKSDEVHYDCQKFERPFDFEREKLETDFSRYSRYYKLFEEQSINLELEGILRERIRDSLYQYLQEALNKLLECFKTLMYSYVLEFYLNEESDSDILKRTRQYLHDDCVQLLEAFIDLEDDYSAESVMSVQDLCDKAVKKRVSLLKICAEEIKNDNWTFDEHKFIEM
;
A
#
# COMPACT_ATOMS: atom_id res chain seq x y z
N MET A 1 10.06 -0.29 4.71
CA MET A 1 10.77 -1.56 4.96
C MET A 1 9.73 -2.68 4.95
N LEU A 2 9.92 -3.69 4.10
CA LEU A 2 9.25 -4.99 4.27
C LEU A 2 9.87 -5.68 5.51
N PRO A 3 9.13 -6.51 6.26
CA PRO A 3 9.61 -7.02 7.54
C PRO A 3 10.76 -8.02 7.35
N VAL A 4 11.86 -7.79 8.06
CA VAL A 4 13.05 -8.65 8.10
C VAL A 4 12.78 -9.84 9.03
N VAL A 5 12.80 -11.06 8.48
CA VAL A 5 12.76 -12.30 9.27
C VAL A 5 14.14 -12.57 9.86
N ASN A 6 14.21 -12.68 11.18
CA ASN A 6 15.41 -13.01 11.96
C ASN A 6 15.91 -14.42 11.64
N ASN A 7 17.14 -14.54 11.14
CA ASN A 7 17.89 -15.80 11.07
C ASN A 7 18.88 -15.88 12.23
N ASN A 8 18.81 -16.97 13.01
CA ASN A 8 19.86 -17.36 13.96
C ASN A 8 20.46 -18.69 13.47
N PRO A 9 21.80 -18.88 13.45
CA PRO A 9 22.44 -19.96 12.72
C PRO A 9 22.63 -21.20 13.59
N GLY A 10 22.21 -22.36 13.08
CA GLY A 10 22.54 -23.68 13.59
C GLY A 10 22.63 -24.61 12.40
N GLY A 11 23.85 -24.96 12.00
CA GLY A 11 24.11 -25.68 10.76
C GLY A 11 23.73 -27.16 10.77
N SER A 12 23.46 -27.68 9.58
CA SER A 12 23.93 -28.97 9.08
C SER A 12 23.50 -29.14 7.62
N GLU A 13 24.51 -29.25 6.75
CA GLU A 13 24.63 -30.20 5.63
C GLU A 13 23.56 -30.19 4.51
N ASP A 14 24.01 -29.72 3.34
CA ASP A 14 23.80 -30.24 1.98
C ASP A 14 22.43 -30.84 1.63
N GLU A 15 21.58 -30.05 0.95
CA GLU A 15 20.68 -30.55 -0.10
C GLU A 15 20.59 -29.54 -1.26
N ASP A 16 20.86 -30.02 -2.47
CA ASP A 16 20.78 -29.32 -3.75
C ASP A 16 19.39 -28.70 -3.99
N SER A 17 19.27 -27.38 -3.87
CA SER A 17 18.09 -26.62 -4.31
C SER A 17 18.19 -26.35 -5.82
N SER A 18 17.72 -27.31 -6.61
CA SER A 18 17.39 -27.09 -8.02
C SER A 18 16.24 -26.07 -8.12
N PHE A 19 16.55 -24.87 -8.62
CA PHE A 19 15.57 -23.84 -8.93
C PHE A 19 14.84 -24.24 -10.21
N SER A 20 13.61 -24.73 -10.09
CA SER A 20 12.74 -24.97 -11.23
C SER A 20 12.22 -23.63 -11.77
N ILE A 21 12.82 -23.19 -12.86
CA ILE A 21 12.28 -22.13 -13.72
C ILE A 21 10.89 -22.59 -14.17
N ILE A 22 9.84 -21.85 -13.77
CA ILE A 22 8.47 -22.11 -14.22
C ILE A 22 8.44 -21.84 -15.72
N SER A 23 8.27 -22.90 -16.52
CA SER A 23 8.10 -22.81 -17.96
C SER A 23 6.72 -22.25 -18.30
N SER A 24 6.65 -21.58 -19.44
CA SER A 24 5.50 -20.85 -19.99
C SER A 24 4.27 -21.70 -20.36
N ASP A 25 4.13 -22.92 -19.84
CA ASP A 25 3.16 -23.92 -20.32
C ASP A 25 1.98 -24.22 -19.38
N GLU A 26 1.84 -23.52 -18.25
CA GLU A 26 0.64 -23.62 -17.39
C GLU A 26 -0.24 -22.36 -17.46
N TYR A 27 -0.41 -21.79 -18.65
CA TYR A 27 -1.49 -20.83 -18.93
C TYR A 27 -2.76 -21.59 -19.30
N SER A 28 -3.65 -21.79 -18.34
CA SER A 28 -5.05 -22.10 -18.65
C SER A 28 -5.74 -20.79 -19.06
N ILE A 29 -5.84 -20.61 -20.38
CA ILE A 29 -6.66 -19.58 -21.03
C ILE A 29 -8.11 -19.73 -20.54
N ILE A 30 -8.61 -18.74 -19.81
CA ILE A 30 -10.05 -18.57 -19.60
C ILE A 30 -10.54 -17.71 -20.77
N SER A 31 -11.12 -18.37 -21.76
CA SER A 31 -11.83 -17.76 -22.87
C SER A 31 -13.09 -17.05 -22.34
N ILE A 32 -13.13 -15.73 -22.51
CA ILE A 32 -14.36 -14.95 -22.44
C ILE A 32 -14.76 -14.73 -23.90
N ASP A 33 -15.69 -15.54 -24.37
CA ASP A 33 -16.38 -15.33 -25.64
C ASP A 33 -17.31 -14.12 -25.47
N ASP A 34 -17.07 -13.05 -26.22
CA ASP A 34 -18.08 -12.13 -26.74
C ASP A 34 -17.41 -11.29 -27.84
N GLU A 35 -17.59 -11.74 -29.09
CA GLU A 35 -17.26 -11.00 -30.30
C GLU A 35 -18.34 -9.93 -30.55
N GLU A 36 -17.98 -8.66 -30.42
CA GLU A 36 -18.65 -7.58 -31.17
C GLU A 36 -17.59 -6.83 -32.00
N GLU A 37 -17.60 -7.11 -33.31
CA GLU A 37 -16.91 -6.31 -34.32
C GLU A 37 -17.53 -4.90 -34.37
N ILE A 38 -16.74 -3.87 -34.09
CA ILE A 38 -17.09 -2.49 -34.43
C ILE A 38 -15.93 -1.84 -35.18
N SER A 39 -16.27 -1.35 -36.36
CA SER A 39 -15.43 -0.77 -37.40
C SER A 39 -14.63 0.46 -36.97
N GLU A 40 -13.38 0.50 -37.43
CA GLU A 40 -12.53 1.68 -37.43
C GLU A 40 -13.03 2.73 -38.44
N ASP A 41 -13.57 3.85 -37.97
CA ASP A 41 -13.39 5.15 -38.62
C ASP A 41 -13.70 6.26 -37.62
N ASP A 42 -12.71 7.08 -37.29
CA ASP A 42 -12.87 8.54 -37.42
C ASP A 42 -11.54 9.27 -37.24
N SER A 43 -11.14 9.89 -38.34
CA SER A 43 -10.12 10.91 -38.49
C SER A 43 -10.43 12.14 -37.62
N PHE A 44 -9.47 12.59 -36.80
CA PHE A 44 -9.29 14.01 -36.51
C PHE A 44 -7.82 14.36 -36.32
N GLY A 45 -7.31 15.17 -37.25
CA GLY A 45 -5.99 15.78 -37.17
C GLY A 45 -5.95 16.97 -36.22
N ASN A 46 -4.85 17.06 -35.48
CA ASN A 46 -3.99 18.24 -35.43
C ASN A 46 -2.62 17.83 -34.89
N HIS A 47 -1.58 18.16 -35.65
CA HIS A 47 -0.19 17.85 -35.34
C HIS A 47 0.28 18.65 -34.11
N SER A 48 0.37 17.97 -32.98
CA SER A 48 1.30 18.28 -31.90
C SER A 48 1.99 16.96 -31.55
N ASP A 49 3.32 16.97 -31.55
CA ASP A 49 4.15 15.79 -31.41
C ASP A 49 3.76 15.02 -30.12
N PRO A 50 3.26 13.77 -30.20
CA PRO A 50 2.76 13.02 -29.05
C PRO A 50 3.80 12.88 -27.93
N GLU A 51 5.08 12.95 -28.31
CA GLU A 51 6.21 12.88 -27.40
C GLU A 51 6.41 14.16 -26.56
N GLU A 52 6.12 15.33 -27.12
CA GLU A 52 6.16 16.62 -26.41
C GLU A 52 4.96 16.78 -25.47
N THR A 53 3.77 16.34 -25.90
CA THR A 53 2.55 16.37 -25.07
C THR A 53 2.67 15.40 -23.89
N CYS A 54 3.23 14.21 -24.09
CA CYS A 54 3.52 13.27 -23.00
C CYS A 54 4.60 13.81 -22.05
N LYS A 55 5.71 14.38 -22.55
CA LYS A 55 6.76 14.98 -21.70
C LYS A 55 6.23 16.19 -20.91
N SER A 56 5.39 17.02 -21.52
CA SER A 56 4.77 18.20 -20.88
C SER A 56 3.77 17.79 -19.79
N VAL A 57 2.90 16.81 -20.05
CA VAL A 57 1.88 16.38 -19.08
C VAL A 57 2.49 15.49 -17.97
N VAL A 58 3.52 14.69 -18.26
CA VAL A 58 4.32 13.99 -17.23
C VAL A 58 5.05 15.01 -16.35
N ALA A 59 5.55 16.10 -16.92
CA ALA A 59 6.09 17.21 -16.14
C ALA A 59 4.99 17.96 -15.36
N GLU A 60 3.75 18.08 -15.84
CA GLU A 60 2.67 18.70 -15.06
C GLU A 60 2.14 17.82 -13.92
N ILE A 61 2.13 16.49 -14.09
CA ILE A 61 1.70 15.54 -13.05
C ILE A 61 2.81 15.27 -12.02
N PHE A 62 4.08 15.23 -12.46
CA PHE A 62 5.22 14.88 -11.61
C PHE A 62 6.21 16.03 -11.33
N LYS A 63 6.00 17.25 -11.86
CA LYS A 63 6.86 18.43 -11.62
C LYS A 63 6.07 19.73 -11.46
N LYS A 64 5.56 19.91 -10.25
CA LYS A 64 6.23 20.85 -9.34
C LYS A 64 6.48 20.09 -8.06
N GLU A 65 7.75 19.85 -7.73
CA GLU A 65 8.14 19.43 -6.39
C GLU A 65 7.72 20.55 -5.43
N ASN A 66 6.48 20.50 -4.94
CA ASN A 66 5.94 21.44 -3.95
C ASN A 66 6.45 21.11 -2.55
N TYR A 67 7.63 20.50 -2.47
CA TYR A 67 8.28 20.10 -1.24
C TYR A 67 9.78 20.41 -1.30
N ARG A 68 10.39 20.55 -0.12
CA ARG A 68 11.83 20.75 0.03
C ARG A 68 12.38 19.83 1.12
N VAL A 69 13.63 19.41 0.97
CA VAL A 69 14.33 18.60 1.96
C VAL A 69 15.15 19.52 2.86
N LEU A 70 15.01 19.37 4.17
CA LEU A 70 15.63 20.20 5.19
C LEU A 70 16.57 19.36 6.06
N ASN A 71 17.72 19.95 6.41
CA ASN A 71 18.60 19.43 7.45
C ASN A 71 18.30 20.07 8.82
N HIS A 72 18.91 19.55 9.89
CA HIS A 72 18.73 20.06 11.26
C HIS A 72 18.95 21.56 11.42
N ASN A 73 19.96 22.14 10.77
CA ASN A 73 20.25 23.58 10.91
C ASN A 73 19.16 24.43 10.25
N GLN A 74 18.63 23.96 9.11
CA GLN A 74 17.51 24.61 8.44
C GLN A 74 16.21 24.48 9.24
N LEU A 75 15.94 23.30 9.80
CA LEU A 75 14.78 23.09 10.69
C LEU A 75 14.83 24.00 11.91
N GLU A 76 15.99 24.13 12.55
CA GLU A 76 16.18 25.03 13.68
C GLU A 76 15.98 26.49 13.29
N SER A 77 16.56 26.92 12.17
CA SER A 77 16.40 28.29 11.68
C SER A 77 14.93 28.60 11.37
N ASN A 78 14.21 27.65 10.77
CA ASN A 78 12.79 27.76 10.48
C ASN A 78 11.96 27.86 11.77
N LEU A 79 12.25 27.02 12.77
CA LEU A 79 11.59 27.07 14.07
C LEU A 79 11.85 28.40 14.79
N GLN A 80 13.09 28.87 14.81
CA GLN A 80 13.45 30.16 15.41
C GLN A 80 12.70 31.31 14.73
N GLN A 81 12.67 31.34 13.40
CA GLN A 81 11.94 32.35 12.66
C GLN A 81 10.44 32.29 12.93
N LEU A 82 9.85 31.08 13.01
CA LEU A 82 8.44 30.88 13.33
C LEU A 82 8.08 31.43 14.72
N VAL A 83 8.94 31.21 15.71
CA VAL A 83 8.74 31.73 17.07
C VAL A 83 8.85 33.25 17.11
N LEU A 84 9.85 33.83 16.43
CA LEU A 84 10.03 35.28 16.32
C LEU A 84 8.84 35.94 15.62
N ASP A 85 8.35 35.35 14.54
CA ASP A 85 7.18 35.81 13.80
C ASP A 85 5.91 35.89 14.67
N VAL A 86 5.74 34.98 15.63
CA VAL A 86 4.62 35.00 16.59
C VAL A 86 4.87 36.03 17.70
N ASP A 87 6.12 36.13 18.17
CA ASP A 87 6.52 37.11 19.16
C ASP A 87 6.35 38.55 18.65
N ASP A 88 6.69 38.83 17.40
CA ASP A 88 6.50 40.15 16.79
C ASP A 88 5.03 40.59 16.75
N VAL A 89 4.09 39.64 16.75
CA VAL A 89 2.64 39.92 16.71
C VAL A 89 2.02 39.97 18.11
N LEU A 90 2.45 39.09 19.03
CA LEU A 90 1.84 38.93 20.37
C LEU A 90 2.66 39.54 21.52
N GLU A 91 3.93 39.86 21.27
CA GLU A 91 4.90 40.47 22.20
C GLU A 91 5.10 39.70 23.52
N LEU A 92 5.18 38.37 23.48
CA LEU A 92 5.24 37.48 24.65
C LEU A 92 6.66 37.11 25.07
N GLY A 93 7.63 37.24 24.17
CA GLY A 93 8.97 36.68 24.28
C GLY A 93 9.05 35.23 23.80
N TYR A 94 10.25 34.83 23.39
CA TYR A 94 10.55 33.57 22.71
C TYR A 94 9.97 32.32 23.41
N GLU A 95 10.19 32.14 24.71
CA GLU A 95 9.76 30.93 25.43
C GLU A 95 8.23 30.77 25.47
N GLN A 96 7.52 31.89 25.62
CA GLN A 96 6.06 31.90 25.70
C GLN A 96 5.43 31.69 24.32
N SER A 97 5.97 32.35 23.30
CA SER A 97 5.59 32.14 21.89
C SER A 97 5.82 30.70 21.44
N LEU A 98 6.93 30.08 21.83
CA LEU A 98 7.21 28.66 21.53
C LEU A 98 6.20 27.72 22.21
N LYS A 99 5.91 27.91 23.51
CA LYS A 99 4.89 27.12 24.22
C LYS A 99 3.51 27.26 23.59
N LEU A 100 3.18 28.47 23.15
CA LEU A 100 1.91 28.72 22.49
C LEU A 100 1.87 28.01 21.14
N LEU A 101 2.92 28.11 20.31
CA LEU A 101 3.03 27.36 19.05
C LEU A 101 2.90 25.84 19.26
N GLN A 102 3.51 25.28 20.30
CA GLN A 102 3.39 23.86 20.63
C GLN A 102 1.95 23.41 20.89
N LYS A 103 1.10 24.28 21.46
CA LYS A 103 -0.34 23.99 21.67
C LYS A 103 -1.10 23.93 20.34
N TYR A 104 -0.67 24.71 19.35
CA TYR A 104 -1.30 24.78 18.02
C TYR A 104 -0.51 24.00 16.98
N GLU A 105 0.26 22.99 17.40
CA GLU A 105 0.99 22.09 16.50
C GLU A 105 1.87 22.84 15.48
N TYR A 106 2.39 23.99 15.89
CA TYR A 106 3.21 24.89 15.08
C TYR A 106 2.51 25.52 13.86
N ASP A 107 1.18 25.46 13.78
CA ASP A 107 0.40 26.19 12.80
C ASP A 107 0.22 27.66 13.22
N LYS A 108 1.07 28.52 12.66
CA LYS A 108 1.02 29.98 12.89
C LYS A 108 -0.31 30.60 12.47
N TYR A 109 -0.92 30.13 11.38
CA TYR A 109 -2.14 30.75 10.86
C TYR A 109 -3.32 30.45 11.78
N VAL A 110 -3.48 29.19 12.18
CA VAL A 110 -4.52 28.77 13.13
C VAL A 110 -4.38 29.48 14.48
N LEU A 111 -3.15 29.68 14.96
CA LEU A 111 -2.88 30.47 16.16
C LEU A 111 -3.34 31.93 16.00
N LEU A 112 -2.89 32.60 14.93
CA LEU A 112 -3.18 34.03 14.73
C LEU A 112 -4.65 34.31 14.40
N GLU A 113 -5.38 33.35 13.85
CA GLU A 113 -6.84 33.41 13.66
C GLU A 113 -7.61 33.50 14.98
N LYS A 114 -7.04 33.03 16.10
CA LYS A 114 -7.66 33.19 17.42
C LYS A 114 -7.70 34.64 17.90
N ARG A 115 -6.89 35.54 17.30
CA ARG A 115 -6.84 36.98 17.60
C ARG A 115 -6.69 37.27 19.10
N TYR A 116 -5.82 36.51 19.77
CA TYR A 116 -5.56 36.71 21.20
C TYR A 116 -4.99 38.10 21.47
N SER A 117 -5.42 38.71 22.57
CA SER A 117 -4.67 39.79 23.21
C SER A 117 -3.42 39.21 23.89
N LYS A 118 -2.45 40.07 24.21
CA LYS A 118 -1.25 39.69 24.96
C LYS A 118 -1.61 39.04 26.30
N GLU A 119 -2.55 39.65 27.03
CA GLU A 119 -2.98 39.16 28.34
C GLU A 119 -3.68 37.80 28.26
N ASP A 120 -4.49 37.57 27.22
CA ASP A 120 -5.20 36.30 27.05
C ASP A 120 -4.25 35.17 26.62
N ALA A 121 -3.29 35.48 25.75
CA ALA A 121 -2.24 34.53 25.38
C ALA A 121 -1.38 34.13 26.60
N LEU A 122 -1.03 35.08 27.47
CA LEU A 122 -0.32 34.82 28.72
C LEU A 122 -1.08 33.87 29.65
N LYS A 123 -2.38 34.09 29.85
CA LYS A 123 -3.22 33.20 30.68
C LYS A 123 -3.21 31.77 30.15
N ILE A 124 -3.31 31.59 28.83
CA ILE A 124 -3.23 30.27 28.19
C ILE A 124 -1.87 29.61 28.48
N VAL A 125 -0.77 30.37 28.35
CA VAL A 125 0.58 29.85 28.61
C VAL A 125 0.75 29.49 30.09
N GLU A 126 0.17 30.26 31.01
CA GLU A 126 0.15 29.94 32.45
C GLU A 126 -0.65 28.66 32.73
N GLU A 127 -1.84 28.51 32.13
CA GLU A 127 -2.65 27.30 32.23
C GLU A 127 -1.91 26.06 31.70
N LEU A 128 -1.25 26.16 30.55
CA LEU A 128 -0.41 25.09 29.99
C LEU A 128 0.75 24.74 30.94
N THR A 129 1.37 25.75 31.54
CA THR A 129 2.49 25.52 32.47
C THR A 129 2.03 24.84 33.76
N ASN A 130 0.81 25.13 34.22
CA ASN A 130 0.22 24.54 35.42
C ASN A 130 -0.36 23.13 35.18
N SER A 131 -0.89 22.85 33.98
CA SER A 131 -1.50 21.55 33.65
C SER A 131 -0.45 20.46 33.33
N PHE A 132 0.68 20.83 32.73
CA PHE A 132 1.77 19.90 32.40
C PHE A 132 2.74 19.61 33.55
N GLY A 133 2.38 20.02 34.78
CA GLY A 133 3.06 19.75 36.05
C GLY A 133 4.40 19.04 35.92
N SER A 134 5.49 19.80 35.74
CA SER A 134 6.86 19.29 35.85
C SER A 134 7.17 18.00 35.05
N LEU A 135 6.57 17.76 33.88
CA LEU A 135 7.26 17.03 32.81
C LEU A 135 8.29 18.00 32.21
N GLY A 136 9.32 18.24 33.02
CA GLY A 136 10.36 19.20 32.76
C GLY A 136 11.18 18.78 31.56
N LEU A 137 10.91 19.42 30.41
CA LEU A 137 12.01 19.98 29.63
C LEU A 137 12.62 21.09 30.50
N SER A 138 13.44 20.66 31.47
CA SER A 138 14.21 21.54 32.35
C SER A 138 15.01 22.49 31.46
N THR A 139 14.83 23.78 31.66
CA THR A 139 15.50 24.92 31.03
C THR A 139 17.03 24.97 31.28
N LYS A 140 17.65 23.84 31.65
CA LYS A 140 19.08 23.70 31.92
C LYS A 140 19.65 22.40 31.33
N CYS A 141 19.53 22.29 30.02
CA CYS A 141 20.41 21.61 29.04
C CYS A 141 19.51 21.47 27.81
N PHE A 142 19.61 22.45 26.91
CA PHE A 142 18.82 22.59 25.70
C PHE A 142 19.07 21.32 24.87
N ASP A 143 18.24 20.27 24.99
CA ASP A 143 18.31 19.16 24.05
C ASP A 143 17.70 19.68 22.75
N ARG A 144 18.54 20.39 21.99
CA ARG A 144 18.25 20.99 20.68
C ARG A 144 17.51 19.99 19.79
N GLN A 145 17.85 18.70 19.94
CA GLN A 145 17.21 17.62 19.21
C GLN A 145 15.75 17.39 19.63
N ALA A 146 15.43 17.53 20.91
CA ALA A 146 14.08 17.30 21.42
C ALA A 146 13.07 18.31 20.85
N TRP A 147 13.41 19.61 20.76
CA TRP A 147 12.49 20.59 20.16
C TRP A 147 12.38 20.46 18.65
N ILE A 148 13.46 20.14 17.95
CA ILE A 148 13.39 19.90 16.50
C ILE A 148 12.51 18.69 16.24
N ASN A 149 12.63 17.62 17.05
CA ASN A 149 11.76 16.46 16.96
C ASN A 149 10.29 16.82 17.25
N ASP A 150 10.01 17.60 18.30
CA ASP A 150 8.65 18.07 18.62
C ASP A 150 8.07 18.91 17.49
N PHE A 151 8.87 19.80 16.91
CA PHE A 151 8.51 20.65 15.77
C PHE A 151 8.14 19.82 14.55
N VAL A 152 9.00 18.89 14.14
CA VAL A 152 8.74 18.05 12.95
C VAL A 152 7.56 17.10 13.18
N ASN A 153 7.46 16.47 14.36
CA ASN A 153 6.43 15.45 14.61
C ASN A 153 5.02 16.03 14.76
N LYS A 154 4.89 17.29 15.19
CA LYS A 154 3.58 17.96 15.33
C LYS A 154 3.19 18.76 14.11
N SER A 155 4.15 19.25 13.32
CA SER A 155 3.83 20.04 12.13
C SER A 155 3.26 19.16 11.02
N SER A 156 2.06 19.47 10.54
CA SER A 156 1.41 18.75 9.42
C SER A 156 2.16 18.87 8.09
N SER A 157 2.96 19.92 7.91
CA SER A 157 3.74 20.18 6.71
C SER A 157 5.15 19.58 6.74
N LEU A 158 5.58 18.98 7.85
CA LEU A 158 6.93 18.41 8.00
C LEU A 158 6.86 16.92 8.34
N LYS A 159 7.78 16.15 7.77
CA LYS A 159 8.02 14.76 8.18
C LYS A 159 9.48 14.38 8.14
N TRP A 160 9.89 13.55 9.09
CA TRP A 160 11.22 12.91 9.03
C TRP A 160 11.30 11.92 7.89
N CYS A 161 12.47 11.82 7.26
CA CYS A 161 12.76 10.71 6.37
C CYS A 161 12.73 9.39 7.18
N PRO A 162 11.91 8.40 6.82
CA PRO A 162 11.78 7.15 7.58
C PRO A 162 12.97 6.19 7.35
N ARG A 163 13.97 6.53 6.53
CA ARG A 163 15.17 5.72 6.36
C ARG A 163 16.02 5.78 7.63
N ASP A 164 16.30 4.61 8.20
CA ASP A 164 17.20 4.47 9.34
C ASP A 164 18.54 5.19 9.14
N GLY A 165 18.93 5.98 10.14
CA GLY A 165 20.15 6.78 10.10
C GLY A 165 20.08 8.07 9.27
N CYS A 166 18.95 8.36 8.61
CA CYS A 166 18.75 9.64 7.94
C CYS A 166 18.25 10.71 8.91
N SER A 167 18.92 11.86 8.93
CA SER A 167 18.59 13.00 9.79
C SER A 167 17.89 14.14 9.03
N LEU A 168 17.38 13.86 7.83
CA LEU A 168 16.73 14.86 6.99
C LEU A 168 15.21 14.80 7.14
N ALA A 169 14.56 15.95 7.01
CA ALA A 169 13.11 16.06 6.97
C ALA A 169 12.64 16.59 5.60
N VAL A 170 11.41 16.30 5.25
CA VAL A 170 10.72 16.82 4.07
C VAL A 170 9.67 17.82 4.54
N GLU A 171 9.62 18.99 3.91
CA GLU A 171 8.57 19.98 4.09
C GLU A 171 7.71 20.08 2.83
N ALA A 172 6.41 19.91 2.96
CA ALA A 172 5.44 19.94 1.87
C ALA A 172 4.33 20.97 2.15
N GLY A 173 3.99 21.79 1.15
CA GLY A 173 3.00 22.87 1.31
C GLY A 173 1.53 22.41 1.31
N TYR A 174 1.24 21.17 0.88
CA TYR A 174 -0.10 20.60 0.79
C TYR A 174 -0.09 19.08 1.08
N VAL A 175 -1.16 18.58 1.69
CA VAL A 175 -1.35 17.18 2.12
C VAL A 175 -1.63 16.22 0.94
N GLU A 176 -1.81 16.74 -0.28
CA GLU A 176 -2.06 15.95 -1.49
C GLU A 176 -0.78 15.46 -2.19
N ILE A 177 0.41 15.69 -1.61
CA ILE A 177 1.64 15.11 -2.15
C ILE A 177 1.69 13.62 -1.79
N GLY A 178 1.50 12.77 -2.79
CA GLY A 178 1.61 11.32 -2.65
C GLY A 178 3.03 10.88 -2.30
N THR A 179 3.95 10.95 -3.27
CA THR A 179 5.32 10.43 -3.14
C THR A 179 6.35 11.55 -3.05
N VAL A 180 7.24 11.48 -2.07
CA VAL A 180 8.38 12.40 -1.90
C VAL A 180 9.71 11.65 -1.93
N LYS A 181 10.76 12.32 -2.40
CA LYS A 181 12.13 11.80 -2.45
C LYS A 181 13.05 12.61 -1.56
N CYS A 182 13.64 11.96 -0.57
CA CYS A 182 14.66 12.57 0.27
C CYS A 182 16.01 12.66 -0.48
N LEU A 183 16.89 13.58 -0.06
CA LEU A 183 18.26 13.69 -0.60
C LEU A 183 19.12 12.44 -0.34
N CYS A 184 18.72 11.57 0.60
CA CYS A 184 19.32 10.25 0.78
C CYS A 184 18.82 9.19 -0.23
N SER A 185 18.07 9.62 -1.25
CA SER A 185 17.43 8.80 -2.27
C SER A 185 16.35 7.85 -1.76
N PHE A 186 15.90 8.01 -0.51
CA PHE A 186 14.74 7.28 -0.01
C PHE A 186 13.45 7.93 -0.50
N GLU A 187 12.57 7.11 -1.07
CA GLU A 187 11.26 7.53 -1.53
C GLU A 187 10.18 6.94 -0.63
N PHE A 188 9.20 7.75 -0.25
CA PHE A 188 8.12 7.35 0.63
C PHE A 188 6.86 8.17 0.39
N CYS A 189 5.73 7.63 0.81
CA CYS A 189 4.48 8.38 0.82
C CYS A 189 4.50 9.41 1.95
N PHE A 190 4.34 10.69 1.64
CA PHE A 190 4.35 11.75 2.66
C PHE A 190 3.19 11.58 3.66
N SER A 191 2.04 11.04 3.23
CA SER A 191 0.87 10.90 4.10
C SER A 191 1.00 9.74 5.09
N CYS A 192 1.47 8.56 4.66
CA CYS A 192 1.47 7.35 5.49
C CYS A 192 2.85 6.77 5.84
N ASP A 193 3.95 7.38 5.39
CA ASP A 193 5.34 6.96 5.64
C ASP A 193 5.72 5.57 5.08
N ARG A 194 4.83 4.95 4.32
CA ARG A 194 5.08 3.68 3.61
C ARG A 194 5.83 3.93 2.29
N ALA A 195 6.22 2.84 1.63
CA ALA A 195 6.77 2.92 0.28
C ALA A 195 5.75 3.58 -0.68
N PRO A 196 6.22 4.24 -1.76
CA PRO A 196 5.34 4.77 -2.81
C PRO A 196 4.34 3.72 -3.27
N HIS A 197 3.06 4.08 -3.27
CA HIS A 197 1.97 3.13 -3.49
C HIS A 197 0.92 3.62 -4.47
N ASP A 198 1.30 4.48 -5.42
CA ASP A 198 0.41 4.89 -6.50
C ASP A 198 0.03 3.67 -7.36
N PRO A 199 -1.27 3.46 -7.69
CA PRO A 199 -2.37 4.42 -7.58
C PRO A 199 -3.27 4.29 -6.33
N VAL A 200 -2.99 3.39 -5.38
CA VAL A 200 -3.91 3.14 -4.26
C VAL A 200 -3.84 4.25 -3.20
N PRO A 201 -4.98 4.79 -2.73
CA PRO A 201 -5.02 5.68 -1.57
C PRO A 201 -4.49 5.03 -0.28
N CYS A 202 -3.93 5.85 0.61
CA CYS A 202 -3.32 5.39 1.87
C CYS A 202 -4.27 4.55 2.74
N TYR A 203 -5.54 4.95 2.85
CA TYR A 203 -6.52 4.31 3.72
C TYR A 203 -6.91 2.90 3.21
N LEU A 204 -7.09 2.74 1.90
CA LEU A 204 -7.33 1.42 1.30
C LEU A 204 -6.13 0.49 1.44
N LEU A 205 -4.92 1.02 1.26
CA LEU A 205 -3.71 0.22 1.47
C LEU A 205 -3.56 -0.20 2.94
N ALA A 206 -3.93 0.64 3.90
CA ALA A 206 -3.91 0.28 5.31
C ALA A 206 -4.82 -0.94 5.57
N HIS A 207 -6.06 -0.91 5.07
CA HIS A 207 -6.97 -2.05 5.18
C HIS A 207 -6.47 -3.30 4.47
N TRP A 208 -5.84 -3.18 3.29
CA TRP A 208 -5.25 -4.32 2.61
C TRP A 208 -4.19 -5.01 3.46
N LEU A 209 -3.29 -4.22 4.05
CA LEU A 209 -2.16 -4.71 4.84
C LEU A 209 -2.60 -5.25 6.22
N GLU A 210 -3.70 -4.75 6.79
CA GLU A 210 -4.33 -5.36 7.97
C GLU A 210 -4.89 -6.75 7.67
N ASN A 211 -5.39 -6.94 6.44
CA ASN A 211 -5.96 -8.19 5.94
C ASN A 211 -4.91 -9.16 5.35
N ASP A 212 -3.62 -8.83 5.42
CA ASP A 212 -2.48 -9.61 4.91
C ASP A 212 -2.19 -10.90 5.72
N ASN A 213 -3.24 -11.51 6.23
CA ASN A 213 -3.27 -12.80 6.91
C ASN A 213 -3.95 -13.85 6.02
N HIS A 214 -3.75 -13.81 4.70
CA HIS A 214 -4.41 -14.69 3.72
C HIS A 214 -4.36 -16.16 4.15
N GLY A 215 -3.19 -16.65 4.59
CA GLY A 215 -3.02 -18.02 5.07
C GLY A 215 -3.86 -18.36 6.31
N SER A 216 -3.99 -17.43 7.26
CA SER A 216 -4.83 -17.59 8.46
C SER A 216 -6.31 -17.56 8.10
N LEU A 217 -6.72 -16.69 7.17
CA LEU A 217 -8.11 -16.54 6.70
C LEU A 217 -8.57 -17.77 5.93
N LYS A 218 -7.74 -18.25 4.99
CA LYS A 218 -7.97 -19.52 4.28
C LYS A 218 -8.15 -20.66 5.25
N LYS A 219 -7.25 -20.76 6.23
CA LYS A 219 -7.31 -21.78 7.27
C LYS A 219 -8.57 -21.65 8.13
N ILE A 220 -8.99 -20.44 8.49
CA ILE A 220 -10.25 -20.22 9.21
C ILE A 220 -11.44 -20.69 8.37
N ILE A 221 -11.49 -20.37 7.06
CA ILE A 221 -12.60 -20.77 6.19
C ILE A 221 -12.65 -22.29 6.01
N ASP A 222 -11.50 -22.92 5.78
CA ASP A 222 -11.37 -24.36 5.51
C ASP A 222 -11.54 -25.22 6.77
N GLU A 223 -11.05 -24.74 7.92
CA GLU A 223 -11.00 -25.49 9.18
C GLU A 223 -12.13 -25.10 10.16
N SER A 224 -12.96 -24.10 9.84
CA SER A 224 -14.11 -23.72 10.66
C SER A 224 -15.47 -23.99 9.99
N LYS A 225 -16.50 -24.21 10.80
CA LYS A 225 -17.90 -24.28 10.34
C LYS A 225 -18.80 -23.41 11.20
N PRO A 226 -19.78 -22.69 10.60
CA PRO A 226 -20.71 -21.88 11.36
C PRO A 226 -21.67 -22.76 12.17
N CYS A 227 -21.99 -22.33 13.39
CA CYS A 227 -23.03 -22.95 14.19
C CYS A 227 -24.42 -22.75 13.52
N PRO A 228 -25.25 -23.80 13.35
CA PRO A 228 -26.58 -23.67 12.73
C PRO A 228 -27.61 -22.89 13.58
N LYS A 229 -27.26 -22.48 14.81
CA LYS A 229 -28.14 -21.70 15.69
C LYS A 229 -27.73 -20.23 15.77
N CYS A 230 -26.44 -19.94 15.96
CA CYS A 230 -25.94 -18.59 16.23
C CYS A 230 -24.85 -18.11 15.26
N ARG A 231 -24.53 -18.90 14.23
CA ARG A 231 -23.53 -18.62 13.19
C ARG A 231 -22.08 -18.51 13.64
N PHE A 232 -21.80 -18.46 14.94
CA PHE A 232 -20.44 -18.50 15.49
C PHE A 232 -19.60 -19.62 14.85
N ARG A 233 -18.43 -19.28 14.30
CA ARG A 233 -17.53 -20.22 13.62
C ARG A 233 -16.81 -21.11 14.63
N VAL A 234 -16.96 -22.41 14.46
CA VAL A 234 -16.37 -23.43 15.33
C VAL A 234 -15.23 -24.11 14.61
N GLN A 235 -14.07 -24.23 15.25
CA GLN A 235 -12.93 -25.04 14.80
C GLN A 235 -12.80 -26.29 15.68
N ILE A 236 -12.28 -27.41 15.14
CA ILE A 236 -11.97 -28.61 15.93
C ILE A 236 -10.46 -28.68 16.14
N GLU A 237 -10.00 -28.50 17.37
CA GLU A 237 -8.56 -28.48 17.72
C GLU A 237 -7.92 -29.90 17.72
N ASP A 238 -8.70 -30.95 17.97
CA ASP A 238 -8.16 -32.30 18.17
C ASP A 238 -8.03 -33.13 16.89
N LYS A 239 -6.80 -33.21 16.34
CA LYS A 239 -6.42 -34.16 15.28
C LYS A 239 -6.65 -35.65 15.68
N ASN A 240 -6.74 -35.97 16.97
CA ASN A 240 -7.01 -37.33 17.47
C ASN A 240 -8.48 -37.78 17.36
N THR A 241 -9.39 -36.87 16.98
CA THR A 241 -10.76 -37.24 16.56
C THR A 241 -10.86 -37.56 15.06
N LYS A 242 -9.76 -37.52 14.31
CA LYS A 242 -9.65 -38.02 12.92
C LYS A 242 -9.61 -39.56 12.85
N SER A 243 -10.21 -40.26 13.81
CA SER A 243 -10.33 -41.72 13.77
C SER A 243 -11.38 -42.11 12.72
N LYS A 244 -11.03 -43.08 11.85
CA LYS A 244 -11.81 -43.61 10.73
C LYS A 244 -13.08 -44.39 11.15
N SER A 245 -13.69 -44.04 12.28
CA SER A 245 -14.91 -44.67 12.78
C SER A 245 -16.15 -43.93 12.26
N ARG A 246 -17.13 -44.69 11.76
CA ARG A 246 -18.42 -44.27 11.18
C ARG A 246 -19.38 -43.59 12.18
N THR A 247 -18.87 -43.03 13.28
CA THR A 247 -19.70 -42.43 14.32
C THR A 247 -19.68 -40.91 14.16
N ARG A 248 -20.87 -40.36 13.89
CA ARG A 248 -21.16 -38.94 13.59
C ARG A 248 -20.36 -37.99 14.48
N ARG A 249 -19.52 -37.14 13.87
CA ARG A 249 -18.73 -36.09 14.54
C ARG A 249 -19.68 -35.00 15.06
N ARG A 250 -20.12 -35.07 16.32
CA ARG A 250 -20.90 -34.01 16.96
C ARG A 250 -19.96 -33.02 17.63
N VAL A 251 -20.22 -31.73 17.41
CA VAL A 251 -19.51 -30.61 18.02
C VAL A 251 -20.49 -29.70 18.75
N MET A 252 -20.04 -29.11 19.85
CA MET A 252 -20.81 -28.11 20.60
C MET A 252 -20.33 -26.72 20.19
N CYS A 253 -21.26 -25.79 19.99
CA CYS A 253 -20.91 -24.39 19.78
C CYS A 253 -20.23 -23.82 21.04
N PRO A 254 -19.03 -23.22 20.93
CA PRO A 254 -18.30 -22.68 22.07
C PRO A 254 -18.86 -21.34 22.55
N ASN A 255 -19.74 -20.69 21.77
CA ASN A 255 -20.47 -19.52 22.23
C ASN A 255 -21.35 -19.91 23.43
N VAL A 256 -21.04 -19.31 24.58
CA VAL A 256 -21.67 -19.57 25.89
C VAL A 256 -23.17 -19.27 25.87
N GLU A 257 -23.63 -18.35 25.03
CA GLU A 257 -25.06 -18.02 24.89
C GLU A 257 -25.81 -19.02 23.99
N CYS A 258 -25.09 -19.82 23.20
CA CYS A 258 -25.68 -20.70 22.20
C CYS A 258 -25.68 -22.18 22.62
N LEU A 259 -24.48 -22.71 22.92
CA LEU A 259 -24.18 -24.09 23.31
C LEU A 259 -24.86 -25.20 22.47
N SER A 260 -25.27 -24.89 21.23
CA SER A 260 -25.97 -25.84 20.35
C SER A 260 -25.03 -26.95 19.88
N LEU A 261 -25.51 -28.19 19.90
CA LEU A 261 -24.82 -29.34 19.33
C LEU A 261 -25.18 -29.51 17.85
N PHE A 262 -24.19 -29.77 17.00
CA PHE A 262 -24.41 -30.01 15.56
C PHE A 262 -23.40 -31.00 14.99
N CYS A 263 -23.71 -31.58 13.84
CA CYS A 263 -22.83 -32.50 13.13
C CYS A 263 -21.75 -31.72 12.37
N TRP A 264 -20.48 -31.96 12.67
CA TRP A 264 -19.36 -31.37 11.94
C TRP A 264 -19.36 -31.75 10.47
N GLN A 265 -19.83 -32.95 10.11
CA GLN A 265 -19.79 -33.39 8.71
C GLN A 265 -20.78 -32.58 7.85
N CYS A 266 -22.05 -32.51 8.25
CA CYS A 266 -23.13 -31.92 7.45
C CYS A 266 -23.68 -30.58 7.96
N GLY A 267 -23.22 -30.07 9.11
CA GLY A 267 -23.64 -28.77 9.67
C GLY A 267 -25.02 -28.76 10.36
N VAL A 268 -25.75 -29.88 10.32
CA VAL A 268 -27.12 -30.00 10.86
C VAL A 268 -27.12 -30.08 12.38
N LYS A 269 -28.11 -29.47 13.04
CA LYS A 269 -28.31 -29.60 14.49
C LYS A 269 -28.44 -31.06 14.90
N SER A 270 -27.90 -31.43 16.07
CA SER A 270 -27.88 -32.83 16.51
C SER A 270 -29.27 -33.41 16.76
N ASP A 271 -30.25 -32.55 17.02
CA ASP A 271 -31.65 -32.94 17.28
C ASP A 271 -32.45 -33.12 15.98
N GLU A 272 -31.89 -32.71 14.83
CA GLU A 272 -32.49 -32.86 13.52
C GLU A 272 -32.00 -34.14 12.84
N VAL A 273 -32.94 -34.83 12.21
CA VAL A 273 -32.72 -36.14 11.62
C VAL A 273 -31.98 -36.01 10.28
N HIS A 274 -30.71 -36.42 10.24
CA HIS A 274 -29.89 -36.45 9.02
C HIS A 274 -29.26 -37.84 8.85
N TYR A 275 -29.80 -38.63 7.92
CA TYR A 275 -29.48 -40.07 7.80
C TYR A 275 -28.23 -40.37 6.97
N ASP A 276 -27.85 -39.49 6.05
CA ASP A 276 -26.69 -39.66 5.19
C ASP A 276 -25.91 -38.34 5.06
N CYS A 277 -24.88 -38.15 5.88
CA CYS A 277 -24.06 -36.94 5.83
C CYS A 277 -23.28 -36.79 4.52
N GLN A 278 -23.15 -37.85 3.70
CA GLN A 278 -22.45 -37.80 2.41
C GLN A 278 -23.35 -37.31 1.28
N LYS A 279 -24.67 -37.51 1.40
CA LYS A 279 -25.69 -37.05 0.44
C LYS A 279 -26.51 -35.86 0.94
N PHE A 280 -26.18 -35.35 2.13
CA PHE A 280 -26.89 -34.22 2.70
C PHE A 280 -26.46 -32.94 1.98
N GLU A 281 -27.35 -32.42 1.13
CA GLU A 281 -27.26 -31.05 0.66
C GLU A 281 -27.54 -30.11 1.82
N ARG A 282 -26.54 -29.31 2.18
CA ARG A 282 -26.68 -28.29 3.21
C ARG A 282 -27.75 -27.27 2.80
N PRO A 283 -28.55 -26.74 3.73
CA PRO A 283 -29.38 -25.58 3.45
C PRO A 283 -28.53 -24.43 2.93
N PHE A 284 -29.05 -23.69 1.94
CA PHE A 284 -28.38 -22.48 1.45
C PHE A 284 -28.18 -21.49 2.60
N ASP A 285 -26.94 -21.03 2.74
CA ASP A 285 -26.53 -20.11 3.79
C ASP A 285 -25.95 -18.86 3.16
N PHE A 286 -26.80 -17.84 3.01
CA PHE A 286 -26.43 -16.60 2.33
C PHE A 286 -25.15 -15.96 2.90
N GLU A 287 -24.98 -15.92 4.22
CA GLU A 287 -23.81 -15.33 4.87
C GLU A 287 -22.53 -16.13 4.56
N ARG A 288 -22.62 -17.46 4.55
CA ARG A 288 -21.50 -18.33 4.25
C ARG A 288 -21.12 -18.29 2.76
N GLU A 289 -22.10 -18.31 1.87
CA GLU A 289 -21.88 -18.22 0.42
C GLU A 289 -21.32 -16.84 0.04
N LYS A 290 -21.79 -15.77 0.70
CA LYS A 290 -21.20 -14.43 0.57
C LYS A 290 -19.74 -14.44 1.03
N LEU A 291 -19.43 -14.93 2.23
CA LEU A 291 -18.05 -15.01 2.73
C LEU A 291 -17.13 -15.86 1.84
N GLU A 292 -17.61 -17.00 1.31
CA GLU A 292 -16.83 -17.83 0.38
C GLU A 292 -16.56 -17.10 -0.94
N THR A 293 -17.55 -16.35 -1.44
CA THR A 293 -17.42 -15.54 -2.66
C THR A 293 -16.46 -14.37 -2.45
N ASP A 294 -16.60 -13.64 -1.35
CA ASP A 294 -15.76 -12.49 -0.98
C ASP A 294 -14.30 -12.94 -0.77
N PHE A 295 -14.09 -14.07 -0.09
CA PHE A 295 -12.76 -14.65 0.07
C PHE A 295 -12.18 -15.13 -1.27
N SER A 296 -12.98 -15.77 -2.13
CA SER A 296 -12.52 -16.20 -3.46
C SER A 296 -12.08 -15.00 -4.31
N ARG A 297 -12.84 -13.89 -4.23
CA ARG A 297 -12.48 -12.62 -4.86
C ARG A 297 -11.18 -12.08 -4.28
N TYR A 298 -11.08 -11.94 -2.96
CA TYR A 298 -9.86 -11.49 -2.27
C TYR A 298 -8.65 -12.33 -2.65
N SER A 299 -8.77 -13.66 -2.59
CA SER A 299 -7.68 -14.58 -2.93
C SER A 299 -7.19 -14.42 -4.36
N ARG A 300 -8.06 -14.06 -5.30
CA ARG A 300 -7.66 -13.77 -6.69
C ARG A 300 -6.81 -12.51 -6.77
N TYR A 301 -7.26 -11.40 -6.15
CA TYR A 301 -6.50 -10.16 -6.14
C TYR A 301 -5.20 -10.28 -5.34
N TYR A 302 -5.21 -11.05 -4.25
CA TYR A 302 -4.02 -11.32 -3.44
C TYR A 302 -2.96 -12.05 -4.25
N LYS A 303 -3.35 -13.06 -5.02
CA LYS A 303 -2.41 -13.77 -5.90
C LYS A 303 -1.76 -12.82 -6.92
N LEU A 304 -2.55 -11.94 -7.54
CA LEU A 304 -2.03 -10.95 -8.49
C LEU A 304 -1.09 -9.94 -7.82
N PHE A 305 -1.39 -9.51 -6.60
CA PHE A 305 -0.51 -8.67 -5.78
C PHE A 305 0.82 -9.40 -5.48
N GLU A 306 0.73 -10.65 -5.02
CA GLU A 306 1.87 -11.47 -4.64
C GLU A 306 2.79 -11.77 -5.84
N GLU A 307 2.22 -12.07 -7.01
CA GLU A 307 2.97 -12.26 -8.27
C GLU A 307 3.85 -11.04 -8.59
N GLN A 308 3.32 -9.82 -8.44
CA GLN A 308 4.11 -8.61 -8.67
C GLN A 308 5.13 -8.35 -7.55
N SER A 309 4.80 -8.70 -6.30
CA SER A 309 5.75 -8.64 -5.18
C SER A 309 6.96 -9.55 -5.43
N ILE A 310 6.73 -10.78 -5.92
CA ILE A 310 7.79 -11.72 -6.29
C ILE A 310 8.65 -11.16 -7.43
N ASN A 311 8.05 -10.53 -8.45
CA ASN A 311 8.82 -9.87 -9.51
C ASN A 311 9.76 -8.77 -8.99
N LEU A 312 9.37 -8.06 -7.92
CA LEU A 312 10.23 -7.06 -7.29
C LEU A 312 11.43 -7.68 -6.57
N GLU A 313 11.33 -8.92 -6.08
CA GLU A 313 12.45 -9.63 -5.45
C GLU A 313 13.57 -9.97 -6.45
N LEU A 314 13.27 -9.99 -7.75
CA LEU A 314 14.26 -10.17 -8.81
C LEU A 314 15.21 -8.99 -8.97
N GLU A 315 14.95 -7.84 -8.32
CA GLU A 315 15.78 -6.64 -8.39
C GLU A 315 17.27 -6.95 -8.17
N GLY A 316 17.60 -7.74 -7.16
CA GLY A 316 19.00 -8.08 -6.85
C GLY A 316 19.68 -8.86 -7.98
N ILE A 317 18.98 -9.84 -8.55
CA ILE A 317 19.49 -10.69 -9.64
C ILE A 317 19.67 -9.85 -10.91
N LEU A 318 18.67 -9.04 -11.25
CA LEU A 318 18.71 -8.19 -12.44
C LEU A 318 19.81 -7.14 -12.34
N ARG A 319 19.96 -6.48 -11.17
CA ARG A 319 21.05 -5.52 -10.92
C ARG A 319 22.42 -6.16 -11.04
N GLU A 320 22.58 -7.39 -10.59
CA GLU A 320 23.83 -8.14 -10.76
C GLU A 320 24.14 -8.36 -12.23
N ARG A 321 23.12 -8.79 -12.99
CA ARG A 321 23.27 -9.09 -14.42
C ARG A 321 23.76 -7.90 -15.21
N ILE A 322 23.26 -6.69 -14.92
CA ILE A 322 23.63 -5.44 -15.63
C ILE A 322 24.75 -4.64 -14.93
N ARG A 323 25.40 -5.20 -13.89
CA ARG A 323 26.39 -4.50 -13.05
C ARG A 323 27.56 -3.96 -13.86
N ASP A 324 28.11 -4.79 -14.74
CA ASP A 324 29.31 -4.47 -15.53
C ASP A 324 28.98 -3.77 -16.86
N SER A 325 27.69 -3.47 -17.10
CA SER A 325 27.28 -2.77 -18.30
C SER A 325 27.82 -1.34 -18.32
N LEU A 326 28.34 -0.91 -19.48
CA LEU A 326 28.75 0.47 -19.71
C LEU A 326 27.56 1.40 -19.98
N TYR A 327 26.36 0.84 -20.11
CA TYR A 327 25.14 1.55 -20.47
C TYR A 327 24.36 1.96 -19.21
N GLN A 328 24.57 3.20 -18.74
CA GLN A 328 23.81 3.78 -17.63
C GLN A 328 22.28 3.68 -17.84
N TYR A 329 21.85 3.68 -19.10
CA TYR A 329 20.46 3.49 -19.48
C TYR A 329 19.85 2.18 -18.95
N LEU A 330 20.59 1.06 -18.94
CA LEU A 330 20.06 -0.22 -18.45
C LEU A 330 19.67 -0.15 -16.96
N GLN A 331 20.45 0.57 -16.16
CA GLN A 331 20.15 0.80 -14.75
C GLN A 331 18.87 1.65 -14.58
N GLU A 332 18.70 2.66 -15.43
CA GLU A 332 17.49 3.50 -15.44
C GLU A 332 16.26 2.70 -15.89
N ALA A 333 16.39 1.88 -16.95
CA ALA A 333 15.34 1.03 -17.47
C ALA A 333 14.89 -0.02 -16.43
N LEU A 334 15.84 -0.60 -15.69
CA LEU A 334 15.53 -1.52 -14.59
C LEU A 334 14.74 -0.82 -13.48
N ASN A 335 15.14 0.38 -13.07
CA ASN A 335 14.39 1.16 -12.08
C ASN A 335 12.95 1.43 -12.55
N LYS A 336 12.77 1.79 -13.83
CA LYS A 336 11.45 2.01 -14.44
C LYS A 336 10.61 0.74 -14.48
N LEU A 337 11.20 -0.42 -14.77
CA LEU A 337 10.51 -1.71 -14.71
C LEU A 337 10.01 -2.01 -13.29
N LEU A 338 10.86 -1.83 -12.27
CA LEU A 338 10.48 -2.02 -10.87
C LEU A 338 9.37 -1.06 -10.43
N GLU A 339 9.38 0.19 -10.92
CA GLU A 339 8.28 1.12 -10.71
C GLU A 339 6.97 0.66 -11.38
N CYS A 340 7.05 0.06 -12.57
CA CYS A 340 5.87 -0.51 -13.23
C CYS A 340 5.29 -1.69 -12.44
N PHE A 341 6.11 -2.61 -11.94
CA PHE A 341 5.66 -3.70 -11.09
C PHE A 341 5.00 -3.20 -9.79
N LYS A 342 5.55 -2.17 -9.15
CA LYS A 342 4.90 -1.53 -7.99
C LYS A 342 3.54 -0.95 -8.36
N THR A 343 3.45 -0.22 -9.47
CA THR A 343 2.16 0.34 -9.93
C THR A 343 1.15 -0.75 -10.25
N LEU A 344 1.55 -1.86 -10.90
CA LEU A 344 0.70 -3.01 -11.15
C LEU A 344 0.20 -3.63 -9.84
N MET A 345 1.11 -3.91 -8.92
CA MET A 345 0.81 -4.46 -7.60
C MET A 345 -0.28 -3.66 -6.88
N TYR A 346 -0.12 -2.34 -6.78
CA TYR A 346 -1.07 -1.47 -6.10
C TYR A 346 -2.36 -1.21 -6.88
N SER A 347 -2.33 -1.32 -8.21
CA SER A 347 -3.55 -1.21 -9.03
C SER A 347 -4.54 -2.37 -8.80
N TYR A 348 -4.05 -3.56 -8.43
CA TYR A 348 -4.91 -4.68 -8.03
C TYR A 348 -5.58 -4.43 -6.68
N VAL A 349 -4.85 -3.84 -5.73
CA VAL A 349 -5.41 -3.44 -4.43
C VAL A 349 -6.50 -2.40 -4.62
N LEU A 350 -6.25 -1.39 -5.46
CA LEU A 350 -7.24 -0.35 -5.77
C LEU A 350 -8.54 -0.95 -6.34
N GLU A 351 -8.43 -1.82 -7.35
CA GLU A 351 -9.62 -2.41 -7.98
C GLU A 351 -10.38 -3.36 -7.06
N PHE A 352 -9.71 -4.07 -6.14
CA PHE A 352 -10.38 -4.93 -5.18
C PHE A 352 -11.44 -4.15 -4.37
N TYR A 353 -11.05 -2.97 -3.89
CA TYR A 353 -11.93 -2.09 -3.09
C TYR A 353 -12.94 -1.31 -3.92
N LEU A 354 -12.76 -1.22 -5.24
CA LEU A 354 -13.64 -0.47 -6.12
C LEU A 354 -15.05 -1.07 -6.18
N ASN A 355 -16.08 -0.23 -6.03
CA ASN A 355 -17.48 -0.65 -6.09
C ASN A 355 -17.89 -1.08 -7.50
N GLU A 356 -18.87 -1.97 -7.59
CA GLU A 356 -19.33 -2.53 -8.87
C GLU A 356 -19.98 -1.49 -9.79
N GLU A 357 -20.47 -0.39 -9.22
CA GLU A 357 -21.05 0.74 -9.96
C GLU A 357 -19.97 1.62 -10.63
N SER A 358 -18.71 1.49 -10.24
CA SER A 358 -17.60 2.26 -10.80
C SER A 358 -17.06 1.59 -12.07
N ASP A 359 -17.10 2.30 -13.20
CA ASP A 359 -16.53 1.81 -14.45
C ASP A 359 -15.00 1.68 -14.33
N SER A 360 -14.52 0.45 -14.46
CA SER A 360 -13.11 0.09 -14.36
C SER A 360 -12.57 -0.56 -15.63
N ASP A 361 -13.32 -0.53 -16.73
CA ASP A 361 -12.93 -1.25 -17.93
C ASP A 361 -11.68 -0.66 -18.58
N ILE A 362 -11.60 0.68 -18.62
CA ILE A 362 -10.42 1.38 -19.11
C ILE A 362 -9.20 1.08 -18.21
N LEU A 363 -9.39 1.05 -16.89
CA LEU A 363 -8.33 0.66 -15.93
C LEU A 363 -7.84 -0.75 -16.23
N LYS A 364 -8.74 -1.73 -16.31
CA LYS A 364 -8.41 -3.15 -16.53
C LYS A 364 -7.66 -3.36 -17.84
N ARG A 365 -8.15 -2.79 -18.96
CA ARG A 365 -7.47 -2.88 -20.26
C ARG A 365 -6.09 -2.23 -20.23
N THR A 366 -5.98 -1.02 -19.70
CA THR A 366 -4.70 -0.30 -19.60
C THR A 366 -3.69 -1.07 -18.73
N ARG A 367 -4.16 -1.64 -17.62
CA ARG A 367 -3.34 -2.46 -16.73
C ARG A 367 -2.85 -3.73 -17.42
N GLN A 368 -3.71 -4.41 -18.19
CA GLN A 368 -3.30 -5.59 -18.95
C GLN A 368 -2.19 -5.24 -19.95
N TYR A 369 -2.35 -4.16 -20.71
CA TYR A 369 -1.31 -3.72 -21.64
C TYR A 369 0.00 -3.34 -20.95
N LEU A 370 -0.07 -2.74 -19.76
CA LEU A 370 1.13 -2.47 -18.95
C LEU A 370 1.78 -3.77 -18.49
N HIS A 371 0.98 -4.74 -18.03
CA HIS A 371 1.46 -6.04 -17.58
C HIS A 371 2.21 -6.76 -18.70
N ASP A 372 1.61 -6.85 -19.90
CA ASP A 372 2.20 -7.53 -21.05
C ASP A 372 3.53 -6.89 -21.49
N ASP A 373 3.63 -5.56 -21.42
CA ASP A 373 4.87 -4.85 -21.69
C ASP A 373 5.94 -5.10 -20.61
N CYS A 374 5.54 -5.20 -19.35
CA CYS A 374 6.46 -5.50 -18.24
C CYS A 374 7.02 -6.92 -18.36
N VAL A 375 6.20 -7.89 -18.76
CA VAL A 375 6.64 -9.27 -19.01
C VAL A 375 7.67 -9.30 -20.13
N GLN A 376 7.37 -8.69 -21.29
CA GLN A 376 8.31 -8.62 -22.41
C GLN A 376 9.61 -7.91 -22.03
N LEU A 377 9.53 -6.82 -21.26
CA LEU A 377 10.70 -6.09 -20.79
C LEU A 377 11.55 -6.93 -19.81
N LEU A 378 10.90 -7.67 -18.91
CA LEU A 378 11.58 -8.57 -17.97
C LEU A 378 12.28 -9.70 -18.72
N GLU A 379 11.62 -10.33 -19.68
CA GLU A 379 12.22 -11.35 -20.56
C GLU A 379 13.42 -10.78 -21.30
N ALA A 380 13.31 -9.58 -21.87
CA ALA A 380 14.43 -8.92 -22.54
C ALA A 380 15.64 -8.69 -21.60
N PHE A 381 15.41 -8.38 -20.32
CA PHE A 381 16.49 -8.28 -19.32
C PHE A 381 17.13 -9.64 -19.00
N ILE A 382 16.31 -10.70 -18.91
CA ILE A 382 16.79 -12.07 -18.64
C ILE A 382 17.64 -12.56 -19.81
N ASP A 383 17.21 -12.29 -21.04
CA ASP A 383 17.85 -12.72 -22.27
C ASP A 383 19.06 -11.84 -22.68
N LEU A 384 19.42 -10.81 -21.90
CA LEU A 384 20.62 -10.02 -22.15
C LEU A 384 21.87 -10.91 -22.13
N GLU A 385 22.60 -10.92 -23.23
CA GLU A 385 23.93 -11.54 -23.33
C GLU A 385 24.98 -10.67 -22.60
N ASP A 386 26.03 -11.32 -22.09
CA ASP A 386 27.09 -10.65 -21.29
C ASP A 386 27.89 -9.60 -22.10
N ASP A 387 27.80 -9.63 -23.43
CA ASP A 387 28.49 -8.69 -24.32
C ASP A 387 27.70 -7.40 -24.60
N TYR A 388 26.44 -7.33 -24.17
CA TYR A 388 25.53 -6.20 -24.33
C TYR A 388 25.51 -5.63 -25.76
N SER A 389 25.13 -6.47 -26.73
CA SER A 389 24.94 -6.03 -28.12
C SER A 389 24.08 -4.75 -28.20
N ALA A 390 24.42 -3.84 -29.12
CA ALA A 390 23.69 -2.58 -29.29
C ALA A 390 22.20 -2.83 -29.62
N GLU A 391 21.90 -3.91 -30.35
CA GLU A 391 20.54 -4.32 -30.70
C GLU A 391 19.74 -4.74 -29.46
N SER A 392 20.34 -5.52 -28.56
CA SER A 392 19.71 -5.94 -27.29
C SER A 392 19.41 -4.74 -26.39
N VAL A 393 20.36 -3.80 -26.28
CA VAL A 393 20.18 -2.57 -25.48
C VAL A 393 19.08 -1.68 -26.05
N MET A 394 19.03 -1.51 -27.37
CA MET A 394 17.95 -0.76 -28.04
C MET A 394 16.58 -1.42 -27.86
N SER A 395 16.52 -2.76 -27.92
CA SER A 395 15.28 -3.51 -27.67
C SER A 395 14.74 -3.27 -26.25
N VAL A 396 15.61 -3.39 -25.23
CA VAL A 396 15.26 -3.06 -23.83
C VAL A 396 14.79 -1.61 -23.71
N GLN A 397 15.43 -0.69 -24.45
CA GLN A 397 15.03 0.70 -24.46
C GLN A 397 13.61 0.92 -24.98
N ASP A 398 13.30 0.39 -26.15
CA ASP A 398 11.98 0.55 -26.77
C ASP A 398 10.86 -0.08 -25.92
N LEU A 399 11.11 -1.25 -25.33
CA LEU A 399 10.16 -1.91 -24.43
C LEU A 399 9.94 -1.10 -23.14
N CYS A 400 11.01 -0.55 -22.56
CA CYS A 400 10.92 0.32 -21.39
C CYS A 400 10.08 1.56 -21.66
N ASP A 401 10.29 2.23 -22.80
CA ASP A 401 9.53 3.43 -23.16
C ASP A 401 8.03 3.13 -23.36
N LYS A 402 7.68 1.97 -23.93
CA LYS A 402 6.29 1.53 -24.05
C LYS A 402 5.64 1.26 -22.68
N ALA A 403 6.34 0.53 -21.81
CA ALA A 403 5.86 0.22 -20.46
C ALA A 403 5.63 1.51 -19.65
N VAL A 404 6.59 2.44 -19.67
CA VAL A 404 6.47 3.72 -18.95
C VAL A 404 5.31 4.56 -19.47
N LYS A 405 5.09 4.62 -20.79
CA LYS A 405 3.95 5.33 -21.38
C LYS A 405 2.61 4.78 -20.86
N LYS A 406 2.46 3.45 -20.80
CA LYS A 406 1.25 2.80 -20.27
C LYS A 406 1.09 2.97 -18.77
N ARG A 407 2.19 2.91 -18.00
CA ARG A 407 2.18 3.20 -16.56
C ARG A 407 1.67 4.60 -16.28
N VAL A 408 2.19 5.60 -16.99
CA VAL A 408 1.73 6.99 -16.86
C VAL A 408 0.24 7.10 -17.22
N SER A 409 -0.20 6.45 -18.29
CA SER A 409 -1.61 6.45 -18.67
C SER A 409 -2.50 5.84 -17.58
N LEU A 410 -2.10 4.71 -17.00
CA LEU A 410 -2.83 4.07 -15.90
C LEU A 410 -2.94 5.00 -14.69
N LEU A 411 -1.84 5.62 -14.28
CA LEU A 411 -1.84 6.55 -13.15
C LEU A 411 -2.72 7.77 -13.40
N LYS A 412 -2.75 8.30 -14.63
CA LYS A 412 -3.63 9.40 -15.03
C LYS A 412 -5.10 9.03 -14.88
N ILE A 413 -5.49 7.87 -15.44
CA ILE A 413 -6.87 7.37 -15.34
C ILE A 413 -7.28 7.29 -13.87
N CYS A 414 -6.48 6.62 -13.03
CA CYS A 414 -6.80 6.50 -11.62
C CYS A 414 -6.92 7.88 -10.92
N ALA A 415 -6.00 8.80 -11.20
CA ALA A 415 -6.02 10.13 -10.59
C ALA A 415 -7.24 10.96 -11.02
N GLU A 416 -7.63 10.90 -12.28
CA GLU A 416 -8.80 11.61 -12.82
C GLU A 416 -10.11 11.04 -12.26
N GLU A 417 -10.27 9.72 -12.26
CA GLU A 417 -11.47 9.05 -11.76
C GLU A 417 -11.67 9.27 -10.25
N ILE A 418 -10.58 9.26 -9.47
CA ILE A 418 -10.62 9.56 -8.03
C ILE A 418 -10.94 11.05 -7.82
N LYS A 419 -10.29 11.96 -8.56
CA LYS A 419 -10.47 13.41 -8.39
C LYS A 419 -11.88 13.89 -8.74
N ASN A 420 -12.51 13.24 -9.71
CA ASN A 420 -13.85 13.58 -10.16
C ASN A 420 -14.97 12.89 -9.35
N ASP A 421 -14.63 12.13 -8.30
CA ASP A 421 -15.55 11.32 -7.51
C ASP A 421 -16.36 10.30 -8.35
N ASN A 422 -15.82 9.86 -9.49
CA ASN A 422 -16.44 8.85 -10.34
C ASN A 422 -16.28 7.43 -9.77
N TRP A 423 -15.19 7.20 -9.03
CA TRP A 423 -14.90 5.93 -8.37
C TRP A 423 -15.27 5.98 -6.90
N THR A 424 -16.07 5.01 -6.48
CA THR A 424 -16.41 4.80 -5.06
C THR A 424 -15.81 3.50 -4.56
N PHE A 425 -15.44 3.47 -3.28
CA PHE A 425 -14.74 2.36 -2.66
C PHE A 425 -15.51 1.81 -1.46
N ASP A 426 -15.47 0.50 -1.26
CA ASP A 426 -16.00 -0.16 -0.07
C ASP A 426 -14.83 -0.74 0.74
N GLU A 427 -14.39 0.00 1.76
CA GLU A 427 -13.30 -0.38 2.66
C GLU A 427 -13.63 -1.58 3.57
N HIS A 428 -14.91 -1.96 3.67
CA HIS A 428 -15.39 -3.03 4.54
C HIS A 428 -15.60 -4.37 3.81
N LYS A 429 -15.26 -4.47 2.51
CA LYS A 429 -15.39 -5.72 1.71
C LYS A 429 -14.81 -6.98 2.35
N PHE A 430 -13.98 -6.86 3.38
CA PHE A 430 -13.38 -7.99 4.08
C PHE A 430 -13.41 -7.90 5.62
N ILE A 431 -13.94 -6.82 6.20
CA ILE A 431 -13.85 -6.55 7.66
C ILE A 431 -14.96 -7.24 8.48
N GLU A 432 -16.00 -7.81 7.85
CA GLU A 432 -17.10 -8.48 8.56
C GLU A 432 -16.92 -10.00 8.74
N MET A 433 -15.82 -10.44 9.37
CA MET A 433 -15.62 -11.84 9.79
C MET A 433 -15.54 -12.05 11.30
#